data_AF-A0A3D3WCZ4-F1
#
_entry.id   AF-A0A3D3WCZ4-F1
#
_cell.length_a   1.000
_cell.length_b   1.000
_cell.length_c   1.000
_cell.angle_alpha   90.00
_cell.angle_beta   90.00
_cell.angle_gamma   90.00
#
_symmetry.space_group_name_H-M   'P 1'
#
loop_
_entity.id
_entity.type
_entity.pdbx_description
1 polymer ?
#
loop_
_entity_poly.entity_id
_entity_poly.type
_entity_poly.pdbx_seq_one_letter_code
_entity_poly.pdbx_strand_id
1 'polypeptide(L)' 'MPENLFDIIKLTEIAQCFYECTSVPVTVFNEKMEILAEAGRDQKICKFFDIYNSRGPCTKVLKFSGEMALSLGEPYIYS' A
#
# COMPACT_ATOMS: atom_id res chain seq x y z
N MET A 1 -5.10 14.02 17.50
CA MET A 1 -4.82 13.12 16.36
C MET A 1 -3.64 12.25 16.80
N PRO A 2 -3.72 10.91 16.82
CA PRO A 2 -2.60 10.15 17.32
C PRO A 2 -1.46 10.21 16.29
N GLU A 3 -0.37 10.85 16.69
CA GLU A 3 0.88 10.92 15.97
C GLU A 3 1.53 9.53 15.93
N ASN A 4 1.89 9.05 14.74
CA ASN A 4 2.87 8.00 14.46
C ASN A 4 2.69 6.67 15.23
N LEU A 5 1.74 5.82 14.83
CA LEU A 5 1.52 4.55 15.53
C LEU A 5 2.53 3.43 15.18
N PHE A 6 3.38 3.56 14.16
CA PHE A 6 4.36 2.52 13.84
C PHE A 6 5.68 3.08 13.32
N ASP A 7 6.79 2.58 13.88
CA ASP A 7 8.14 2.76 13.34
C ASP A 7 8.22 2.13 11.94
N ILE A 8 8.84 2.82 10.97
CA ILE A 8 8.89 2.39 9.55
C ILE A 8 9.51 0.99 9.42
N ILE A 9 10.48 0.67 10.30
CA ILE A 9 11.10 -0.65 10.37
C ILE A 9 10.04 -1.73 10.67
N LYS A 10 9.16 -1.48 11.64
CA LYS A 10 8.09 -2.41 12.00
C LYS A 10 7.07 -2.57 10.88
N LEU A 11 6.74 -1.49 10.15
CA LEU A 11 5.82 -1.58 9.01
C LEU A 11 6.36 -2.45 7.89
N THR A 12 7.68 -2.38 7.64
CA THR A 12 8.33 -3.22 6.63
C THR A 12 8.29 -4.70 7.02
N GLU A 13 8.59 -5.02 8.28
CA GLU A 13 8.50 -6.39 8.80
C GLU A 13 7.07 -6.95 8.74
N ILE A 14 6.07 -6.15 9.11
CA ILE A 14 4.66 -6.55 9.02
C ILE A 14 4.24 -6.79 7.57
N ALA A 15 4.61 -5.89 6.65
CA ALA A 15 4.32 -6.05 5.23
C ALA A 15 4.97 -7.32 4.66
N GLN A 16 6.21 -7.60 5.05
CA GLN A 16 6.94 -8.80 4.66
C GLN A 16 6.27 -10.07 5.21
N CYS A 17 5.91 -10.09 6.48
CA CYS A 17 5.20 -11.21 7.11
C CYS A 17 3.84 -11.48 6.43
N PHE A 18 3.07 -10.43 6.14
CA PHE A 18 1.81 -10.55 5.39
C PHE A 18 2.02 -11.18 4.01
N TYR A 19 3.02 -10.69 3.27
CA TYR A 19 3.37 -11.23 1.96
C TYR A 19 3.81 -12.70 2.04
N GLU A 20 4.64 -13.07 3.02
CA GLU A 20 5.07 -14.46 3.20
C GLU A 20 3.90 -15.40 3.53
N CYS A 21 2.94 -14.95 4.33
CA CYS A 21 1.77 -15.75 4.70
C CYS A 21 0.76 -15.89 3.56
N THR A 22 0.58 -14.86 2.73
CA THR A 22 -0.51 -14.80 1.74
C THR A 22 -0.03 -14.96 0.30
N SER A 23 1.27 -14.79 0.04
CA SER A 23 1.85 -14.60 -1.30
C SER A 23 1.23 -13.44 -2.08
N VAL A 24 0.56 -12.49 -1.42
CA VAL A 24 -0.04 -11.31 -2.05
C VAL A 24 0.89 -10.11 -1.87
N PRO A 25 1.40 -9.49 -2.95
CA PRO A 25 2.22 -8.29 -2.87
C PRO A 25 1.46 -7.13 -2.23
N VAL A 26 2.11 -6.40 -1.33
CA VAL A 26 1.47 -5.34 -0.54
C VAL A 26 2.27 -4.03 -0.61
N THR A 27 1.56 -2.91 -0.57
CA THR A 27 2.13 -1.57 -0.49
C THR A 27 1.41 -0.80 0.59
N VAL A 28 2.13 -0.22 1.53
CA VAL A 28 1.57 0.64 2.58
C VAL A 28 1.80 2.09 2.17
N PHE A 29 0.73 2.88 2.13
CA PHE A 29 0.77 4.30 1.82
C PHE A 29 0.46 5.14 3.05
N ASN A 30 1.06 6.33 3.13
CA ASN A 30 0.59 7.37 4.06
C ASN A 30 -0.57 8.18 3.44
N GLU A 31 -1.12 9.13 4.20
CA GLU A 31 -2.21 10.02 3.75
C GLU A 31 -1.86 10.89 2.53
N LYS A 32 -0.56 11.11 2.29
CA LYS A 32 -0.02 11.82 1.12
C LYS A 32 0.23 10.91 -0.08
N MET A 33 -0.16 9.63 -0.01
CA MET A 33 0.10 8.60 -1.02
C MET A 33 1.59 8.34 -1.27
N GLU A 34 2.43 8.56 -0.26
CA GLU A 34 3.84 8.18 -0.28
C GLU A 34 3.96 6.75 0.25
N ILE A 35 4.81 5.93 -0.39
CA ILE A 35 5.05 4.55 0.02
C ILE A 35 5.86 4.56 1.32
N LEU A 36 5.31 3.95 2.37
CA LEU A 36 5.98 3.77 3.67
C LEU A 36 6.69 2.41 3.77
N ALA A 37 6.10 1.37 3.20
CA ALA A 37 6.63 0.01 3.21
C ALA A 37 6.09 -0.77 2.00
N GLU A 38 6.87 -1.75 1.55
CA GLU A 38 6.53 -2.56 0.38
C GLU A 38 7.07 -3.98 0.55
N ALA A 39 6.27 -5.00 0.20
CA ALA A 39 6.70 -6.39 0.11
C ALA A 39 6.19 -7.05 -1.17
N GLY A 40 6.95 -8.02 -1.69
CA GLY A 40 6.61 -8.73 -2.94
C GLY A 40 6.72 -7.85 -4.19
N ARG A 41 7.54 -6.79 -4.17
CA ARG A 41 7.69 -5.83 -5.28
C ARG A 41 7.91 -6.53 -6.62
N ASP A 42 8.68 -7.61 -6.63
CA ASP A 42 9.01 -8.29 -7.89
C ASP A 42 7.84 -8.95 -8.61
N GLN A 43 6.76 -9.21 -7.89
CA GLN A 43 5.53 -9.81 -8.44
C GLN A 43 4.51 -8.74 -8.88
N LYS A 44 4.79 -7.46 -8.65
CA LYS A 44 3.91 -6.36 -9.06
C LYS A 44 4.16 -6.01 -10.51
N ILE A 45 3.29 -6.46 -11.42
CA ILE A 45 3.40 -6.15 -12.86
C ILE A 45 3.46 -4.63 -13.12
N CYS A 46 2.80 -3.85 -12.27
CA CYS A 46 2.80 -2.39 -12.34
C CYS A 46 4.19 -1.76 -12.18
N LYS A 47 5.17 -2.42 -11.53
CA LYS A 47 6.55 -1.90 -11.39
C LYS A 47 7.25 -1.63 -12.72
N PHE A 48 6.83 -2.31 -13.79
CA PHE A 48 7.40 -2.20 -15.12
C PHE A 48 6.85 -1.01 -15.91
N PHE A 49 5.81 -0.34 -15.40
CA PHE A 49 5.22 0.81 -16.05
C PHE A 49 5.62 2.08 -15.28
N ASP A 50 6.17 3.06 -15.99
CA ASP A 50 6.54 4.36 -15.42
C ASP A 50 5.36 5.04 -14.71
N ILE A 51 4.13 4.72 -15.13
CA ILE A 51 2.91 5.23 -14.52
C ILE A 51 2.81 4.89 -13.02
N TYR A 52 3.40 3.78 -12.57
CA TYR A 52 3.40 3.33 -11.18
C TYR A 52 4.19 4.26 -10.26
N ASN A 53 5.26 4.87 -10.77
CA ASN A 53 6.08 5.84 -10.02
C ASN A 53 5.60 7.28 -10.25
N SER A 54 4.65 7.49 -11.16
CA SER A 54 4.12 8.81 -11.50
C SER A 54 2.85 9.14 -10.70
N ARG A 55 2.68 10.41 -10.33
CA ARG A 55 1.42 10.92 -9.74
C ARG A 55 0.38 11.09 -10.86
N GLY A 56 -0.26 9.98 -11.24
CA GLY A 56 -1.22 9.91 -12.32
C GLY A 56 -2.67 9.67 -11.86
N PRO A 57 -3.61 9.46 -12.81
CA PRO A 57 -5.00 9.11 -12.51
C PRO A 57 -5.13 7.87 -11.63
N CYS A 58 -4.24 6.87 -11.80
CA CYS A 58 -4.21 5.67 -10.96
C CYS A 58 -4.02 6.00 -9.48
N THR A 59 -3.15 6.95 -9.13
CA THR A 59 -2.94 7.36 -7.74
C THR A 59 -4.22 7.93 -7.12
N LYS A 60 -5.02 8.67 -7.90
CA LYS A 60 -6.31 9.22 -7.42
C LYS A 60 -7.33 8.11 -7.18
N VAL A 61 -7.42 7.14 -8.08
CA VAL A 61 -8.33 5.99 -7.95
C VAL A 61 -7.93 5.13 -6.75
N LEU A 62 -6.63 4.89 -6.58
CA LEU A 62 -6.10 4.11 -5.45
C LEU A 62 -6.39 4.83 -4.12
N LYS A 63 -6.19 6.15 -4.06
CA LYS A 63 -6.51 6.96 -2.89
C LYS A 63 -8.00 6.89 -2.53
N PHE A 64 -8.88 7.13 -3.50
CA PHE A 64 -10.33 7.04 -3.31
C PHE A 64 -10.74 5.66 -2.79
N SER A 65 -10.18 4.60 -3.40
CA SER A 65 -10.46 3.23 -2.99
C SER A 65 -9.98 2.98 -1.56
N GLY A 66 -8.77 3.40 -1.19
CA GLY A 66 -8.25 3.28 0.17
C GLY A 66 -9.07 4.06 1.22
N GLU A 67 -9.50 5.28 0.90
CA GLU A 67 -10.37 6.09 1.78
C GLU A 67 -11.75 5.42 1.95
N MET A 68 -12.31 4.88 0.86
CA MET A 68 -13.57 4.14 0.91
C MET A 68 -13.45 2.88 1.78
N ALA A 69 -12.41 2.07 1.59
CA ALA A 69 -12.12 0.89 2.42
C ALA A 69 -12.09 1.24 3.90
N LEU A 70 -11.32 2.28 4.25
CA LEU A 70 -11.17 2.74 5.63
C LEU A 70 -12.52 3.17 6.22
N SER A 71 -13.34 3.88 5.44
CA SER A 71 -14.67 4.34 5.88
C SER A 71 -15.65 3.19 6.14
N LEU A 72 -15.47 2.06 5.46
CA LEU A 72 -16.32 0.88 5.58
C LEU A 72 -15.87 -0.07 6.72
N GLY A 73 -14.68 0.12 7.28
CA GLY A 73 -14.20 -0.60 8.47
C GLY A 73 -13.72 -2.04 8.21
N GLU A 74 -13.65 -2.49 6.95
CA GLU A 74 -13.17 -3.82 6.57
C GLU A 74 -11.89 -3.73 5.73
N PRO A 75 -11.00 -4.73 5.78
CA PRO A 75 -9.84 -4.78 4.89
C PRO A 75 -10.27 -5.11 3.45
N TYR A 76 -10.07 -4.19 2.51
CA TYR A 76 -10.38 -4.40 1.09
C TYR A 76 -9.12 -4.64 0.26
N ILE A 77 -9.19 -5.63 -0.63
CA ILE A 77 -8.20 -5.87 -1.68
C ILE A 77 -8.73 -5.24 -2.96
N TYR A 78 -8.01 -4.24 -3.48
CA TYR A 78 -8.33 -3.63 -4.77
C TYR A 78 -7.45 -4.26 -5.85
N SER A 79 -8.09 -4.88 -6.85
CA SER A 79 -7.45 -5.48 -8.02
C SER A 79 -7.35 -4.51 -9.19
#